data_AF-A0A2H6F6Q2-F1
#
_entry.id   AF-A0A2H6F6Q2-F1
#
_cell.length_a   1.000
_cell.length_b   1.000
_cell.length_c   1.000
_cell.angle_alpha   90.00
_cell.angle_beta   90.00
_cell.angle_gamma   90.00
#
_symmetry.space_group_name_H-M   'P 1'
#
loop_
_entity.id
_entity.type
_entity.pdbx_description
1 polymer ?
#
loop_
_entity_poly.entity_id
_entity_poly.type
_entity_poly.pdbx_seq_one_letter_code
_entity_poly.pdbx_strand_id
1 'polypeptide(L)'
;MKDTESNRELAEFHYTNKYMEYNKALRTWFIAFGIGGPVIIFTNEAIYLKIVESGSTRLIAFLFLAGTALQIVIALLNKHISWCCYYGELNVEFRKTFTYKAMSWLNNQLWIDAALDILSIFVFTFAIIKILVIFT
;
A
#
# COMPACT_ATOMS: atom_id res chain seq x y z
N MET A 1 29.83 -20.46 17.28
CA MET A 1 29.32 -20.49 15.89
C MET A 1 27.81 -20.73 15.86
N LYS A 2 27.27 -21.81 16.45
CA LYS A 2 25.81 -22.03 16.59
C LYS A 2 25.05 -20.88 17.28
N ASP A 3 25.62 -20.30 18.34
CA ASP A 3 24.98 -19.19 19.06
C ASP A 3 24.89 -17.91 18.22
N THR A 4 25.87 -17.68 17.34
CA THR A 4 25.91 -16.50 16.47
C THR A 4 24.90 -16.60 15.33
N GLU A 5 24.69 -17.81 14.80
CA GLU A 5 23.73 -18.11 13.73
C GLU A 5 22.29 -18.05 14.26
N SER A 6 22.03 -18.63 15.44
CA SER A 6 20.72 -18.54 16.11
C SER A 6 20.33 -17.11 16.48
N ASN A 7 21.29 -16.30 16.96
CA ASN A 7 21.05 -14.88 17.24
C ASN A 7 20.73 -14.07 15.98
N ARG A 8 21.31 -14.45 14.83
CA ARG A 8 21.06 -13.79 13.54
C ARG A 8 19.67 -14.13 13.01
N GLU A 9 19.27 -15.39 13.03
CA GLU A 9 17.93 -15.82 12.62
C GLU A 9 16.84 -15.14 13.45
N LEU A 10 17.05 -15.02 14.78
CA LEU A 10 16.13 -14.32 15.68
C LEU A 10 16.02 -12.83 15.33
N ALA A 11 17.14 -12.18 15.02
CA ALA A 11 17.15 -10.78 14.60
C ALA A 11 16.40 -10.59 13.27
N GLU A 12 16.71 -11.42 12.25
CA GLU A 12 16.06 -11.37 10.94
C GLU A 12 14.54 -11.55 11.05
N PHE A 13 14.10 -12.53 11.86
CA PHE A 13 12.68 -12.72 12.16
C PHE A 13 12.05 -11.50 12.82
N HIS A 14 12.68 -10.95 13.86
CA HIS A 14 12.14 -9.83 14.62
C HIS A 14 12.02 -8.54 13.78
N TYR A 15 13.02 -8.21 12.96
CA TYR A 15 12.96 -7.04 12.08
C TYR A 15 11.95 -7.22 10.96
N THR A 16 11.85 -8.42 10.39
CA THR A 16 10.89 -8.72 9.31
C THR A 16 9.45 -8.62 9.82
N ASN A 17 9.18 -9.16 11.01
CA ASN A 17 7.83 -9.09 11.59
C ASN A 17 7.43 -7.64 11.92
N LYS A 18 8.33 -6.84 12.50
CA LYS A 18 8.07 -5.41 12.74
C LYS A 18 7.82 -4.65 11.44
N TYR A 19 8.60 -4.90 10.40
CA TYR A 19 8.39 -4.31 9.09
C TYR A 19 7.00 -4.65 8.53
N MET A 20 6.59 -5.92 8.60
CA MET A 20 5.27 -6.35 8.18
C MET A 20 4.13 -5.66 8.95
N GLU A 21 4.28 -5.50 10.27
CA GLU A 21 3.31 -4.80 11.11
C GLU A 21 3.16 -3.33 10.69
N TYR A 22 4.28 -2.61 10.50
CA TYR A 22 4.25 -1.22 10.05
C TYR A 22 3.65 -1.08 8.65
N ASN A 23 4.06 -1.93 7.70
CA ASN A 23 3.55 -1.92 6.33
C ASN A 23 2.03 -2.19 6.32
N LYS A 24 1.55 -3.14 7.12
CA LYS A 24 0.12 -3.41 7.29
C LYS A 24 -0.63 -2.21 7.89
N ALA A 25 -0.08 -1.59 8.94
CA ALA A 25 -0.69 -0.44 9.59
C ALA A 25 -0.78 0.76 8.66
N LEU A 26 0.32 1.10 7.99
CA LEU A 26 0.41 2.20 7.04
C LEU A 26 -0.60 2.05 5.90
N ARG A 27 -0.65 0.85 5.29
CA ARG A 27 -1.64 0.54 4.25
C ARG A 27 -3.07 0.69 4.74
N THR A 28 -3.35 0.22 5.95
CA THR A 28 -4.69 0.34 6.56
C THR A 28 -5.08 1.81 6.70
N TRP A 29 -4.15 2.66 7.15
CA TRP A 29 -4.36 4.09 7.25
C TRP A 29 -4.58 4.74 5.88
N PHE A 30 -3.82 4.38 4.85
CA PHE A 30 -4.00 4.90 3.50
C PHE A 30 -5.33 4.51 2.87
N ILE A 31 -5.76 3.26 3.02
CA ILE A 31 -7.08 2.82 2.53
C ILE A 31 -8.19 3.55 3.29
N ALA A 32 -8.09 3.62 4.62
CA ALA A 32 -9.07 4.32 5.45
C ALA A 32 -9.14 5.82 5.10
N PHE A 33 -8.00 6.47 4.92
CA PHE A 33 -7.93 7.87 4.51
C PHE A 33 -8.52 8.09 3.11
N GLY A 34 -8.15 7.23 2.16
CA GLY A 34 -8.60 7.35 0.78
C GLY A 34 -10.09 7.07 0.56
N ILE A 35 -10.72 6.26 1.41
CA ILE A 35 -12.18 6.07 1.42
C ILE A 35 -12.85 7.16 2.27
N GLY A 36 -12.30 7.49 3.44
CA GLY A 36 -12.87 8.42 4.39
C GLY A 36 -12.93 9.87 3.89
N GLY A 37 -11.90 10.33 3.18
CA GLY A 37 -11.87 11.67 2.59
C GLY A 37 -13.08 11.96 1.69
N PRO A 38 -13.31 11.15 0.63
CA PRO A 38 -14.50 11.26 -0.21
C PRO A 38 -15.81 11.17 0.57
N VAL A 39 -15.92 10.26 1.55
CA VAL A 39 -17.13 10.15 2.38
C VAL A 39 -17.42 11.46 3.12
N ILE A 40 -16.43 12.08 3.74
CA ILE A 40 -16.58 13.38 4.43
C ILE A 40 -17.02 14.45 3.44
N ILE A 41 -16.42 14.50 2.25
CA ILE A 41 -16.76 15.47 1.21
C ILE A 41 -18.22 15.30 0.78
N PHE A 42 -18.67 14.07 0.49
CA PHE A 42 -20.03 13.83 -0.03
C PHE A 42 -21.12 13.91 1.04
N THR A 43 -20.78 13.77 2.32
CA THR A 43 -21.74 13.86 3.42
C THR A 43 -21.89 15.28 3.97
N ASN A 44 -20.96 16.19 3.65
CA ASN A 44 -21.05 17.59 4.06
C ASN A 44 -21.41 18.47 2.86
N GLU A 45 -22.68 18.87 2.78
CA GLU A 45 -23.22 19.64 1.65
C GLU A 45 -22.46 20.96 1.42
N ALA A 46 -22.06 21.66 2.49
CA ALA A 46 -21.31 22.91 2.37
C ALA A 46 -19.92 22.69 1.74
N ILE A 47 -19.25 21.59 2.08
CA ILE A 47 -17.96 21.22 1.48
C ILE A 47 -18.15 20.78 0.03
N TYR A 48 -19.14 19.92 -0.21
CA TYR A 48 -19.47 19.39 -1.53
C TYR A 48 -19.78 20.48 -2.53
N LEU A 49 -20.67 21.41 -2.19
CA LEU A 49 -21.10 22.49 -3.09
C LEU A 49 -19.91 23.37 -3.51
N LYS A 50 -19.03 23.76 -2.59
CA LYS A 50 -17.81 24.52 -2.91
C LYS A 50 -16.89 23.78 -3.89
N ILE A 51 -16.73 22.48 -3.72
CA ILE A 51 -15.90 21.65 -4.60
C ILE A 51 -16.54 21.48 -5.99
N VAL A 52 -17.87 21.39 -6.05
CA VAL A 52 -18.62 21.35 -7.32
C VAL A 52 -18.51 22.67 -8.07
N GLU A 53 -18.70 23.80 -7.38
CA GLU A 53 -18.54 25.14 -7.94
C GLU A 53 -17.13 25.38 -8.48
N SER A 54 -16.11 24.79 -7.83
CA SER A 54 -14.72 24.89 -8.29
C SER A 54 -14.42 24.05 -9.54
N GLY A 55 -15.33 23.16 -9.97
CA GLY A 55 -15.11 22.21 -11.07
C GLY A 55 -14.09 21.09 -10.80
N SER A 56 -13.58 20.96 -9.57
CA SER A 56 -12.48 20.03 -9.22
C SER A 56 -12.96 18.67 -8.69
N THR A 57 -14.28 18.45 -8.57
CA THR A 57 -14.86 17.24 -7.95
C THR A 57 -14.29 15.95 -8.52
N ARG A 58 -14.25 15.82 -9.85
CA ARG A 58 -13.76 14.61 -10.52
C ARG A 58 -12.29 14.35 -10.25
N LEU A 59 -11.47 15.40 -10.25
CA LEU A 59 -10.04 15.29 -9.98
C LEU A 59 -9.79 14.86 -8.53
N ILE A 60 -10.45 15.49 -7.57
CA ILE A 60 -10.30 15.17 -6.14
C ILE A 60 -10.75 13.73 -5.88
N ALA A 61 -11.93 13.33 -6.39
CA ALA A 61 -12.41 11.96 -6.26
C ALA A 61 -11.44 10.95 -6.91
N PHE A 62 -10.93 11.27 -8.10
CA PHE A 62 -9.97 10.41 -8.79
C PHE A 62 -8.67 10.25 -7.99
N LEU A 63 -8.12 11.33 -7.41
CA LEU A 63 -6.88 11.25 -6.61
C LEU A 63 -7.05 10.33 -5.40
N PHE A 64 -8.14 10.48 -4.65
CA PHE A 64 -8.41 9.60 -3.51
C PHE A 64 -8.60 8.14 -3.94
N LEU A 65 -9.41 7.90 -4.97
CA LEU A 65 -9.64 6.54 -5.47
C LEU A 65 -8.38 5.91 -6.05
N ALA A 66 -7.55 6.68 -6.77
CA ALA A 66 -6.29 6.19 -7.32
C ALA A 66 -5.29 5.81 -6.23
N GLY A 67 -5.15 6.64 -5.18
CA GLY A 67 -4.31 6.31 -4.02
C GLY A 67 -4.80 5.05 -3.29
N THR A 68 -6.11 4.91 -3.07
CA THR A 68 -6.68 3.70 -2.46
C THR A 68 -6.50 2.47 -3.35
N ALA A 69 -6.77 2.59 -4.64
CA ALA A 69 -6.63 1.48 -5.59
C ALA A 69 -5.19 0.98 -5.64
N LEU A 70 -4.22 1.90 -5.64
CA LEU A 70 -2.80 1.55 -5.60
C LEU A 70 -2.46 0.69 -4.37
N GLN A 71 -2.95 1.09 -3.20
CA GLN A 71 -2.74 0.35 -1.95
C GLN A 71 -3.40 -1.04 -1.94
N ILE A 72 -4.58 -1.17 -2.54
CA ILE A 72 -5.25 -2.47 -2.71
C ILE A 72 -4.45 -3.37 -3.66
N VAL A 73 -3.97 -2.85 -4.79
CA VAL A 73 -3.17 -3.60 -5.75
C VAL A 73 -1.89 -4.13 -5.11
N ILE A 74 -1.20 -3.31 -4.32
CA ILE A 74 0.01 -3.74 -3.58
C ILE A 74 -0.32 -4.84 -2.58
N ALA A 75 -1.41 -4.71 -1.81
CA ALA A 75 -1.82 -5.76 -0.87
C ALA A 75 -2.09 -7.10 -1.57
N LEU A 76 -2.78 -7.06 -2.72
CA LEU A 76 -3.07 -8.26 -3.50
C LEU A 76 -1.80 -8.88 -4.06
N LEU A 77 -0.89 -8.05 -4.56
CA LEU A 77 0.41 -8.48 -5.07
C LEU A 77 1.23 -9.16 -3.96
N ASN A 78 1.36 -8.51 -2.80
CA ASN A 78 2.08 -9.06 -1.65
C ASN A 78 1.45 -10.36 -1.15
N LYS A 79 0.12 -10.43 -1.08
CA LYS A 79 -0.57 -11.68 -0.74
C LYS A 79 -0.25 -12.80 -1.73
N HIS A 80 -0.21 -12.49 -3.02
CA HIS A 80 0.10 -13.48 -4.05
C HIS A 80 1.57 -13.93 -4.01
N ILE A 81 2.50 -13.01 -3.84
CA ILE A 81 3.93 -13.30 -3.66
C ILE A 81 4.13 -14.22 -2.46
N SER A 82 3.61 -13.84 -1.29
CA SER A 82 3.74 -14.64 -0.07
C SER A 82 3.16 -16.04 -0.25
N TRP A 83 2.01 -16.16 -0.91
CA TRP A 83 1.41 -17.45 -1.22
C TRP A 83 2.30 -18.30 -2.15
N CYS A 84 2.84 -17.73 -3.22
CA CYS A 84 3.71 -18.45 -4.15
C CYS A 84 5.02 -18.91 -3.49
N CYS A 85 5.63 -18.08 -2.65
CA CYS A 85 6.83 -18.44 -1.90
C CYS A 85 6.52 -19.57 -0.90
N TYR A 86 5.46 -19.44 -0.11
CA TYR A 86 5.00 -20.47 0.83
C TYR A 86 4.69 -21.80 0.13
N TYR A 87 3.93 -21.75 -0.98
CA TYR A 87 3.58 -22.96 -1.72
C TYR A 87 4.82 -23.63 -2.34
N GLY A 88 5.79 -22.85 -2.80
CA GLY A 88 7.08 -23.35 -3.28
C GLY A 88 7.91 -23.97 -2.16
N GLU A 89 7.85 -23.44 -0.93
CA GLU A 89 8.51 -24.06 0.22
C GLU A 89 8.00 -25.48 0.47
N LEU A 90 6.68 -25.68 0.38
CA LEU A 90 6.02 -26.98 0.55
C LEU A 90 6.18 -27.93 -0.65
N ASN A 91 6.26 -27.41 -1.88
CA ASN A 91 6.28 -28.21 -3.11
C ASN A 91 7.54 -27.91 -3.93
N VAL A 92 8.55 -28.78 -3.81
CA VAL A 92 9.86 -28.60 -4.46
C VAL A 92 9.75 -28.53 -5.99
N GLU A 93 8.79 -29.24 -6.60
CA GLU A 93 8.55 -29.19 -8.05
C GLU A 93 8.09 -27.80 -8.50
N PHE A 94 7.25 -27.13 -7.70
CA PHE A 94 6.75 -25.79 -8.00
C PHE A 94 7.88 -24.76 -8.03
N ARG A 95 8.96 -24.94 -7.25
CA ARG A 95 10.12 -24.04 -7.25
C ARG A 95 10.80 -23.93 -8.62
N LYS A 96 10.64 -24.93 -9.50
CA LYS A 96 11.22 -24.93 -10.85
C LYS A 96 10.42 -24.07 -11.84
N THR A 97 9.17 -23.75 -11.51
CA THR A 97 8.27 -23.00 -12.38
C THR A 97 8.70 -21.55 -12.56
N PHE A 98 8.34 -20.96 -13.70
CA PHE A 98 8.58 -19.54 -13.96
C PHE A 98 7.85 -18.65 -12.95
N THR A 99 6.62 -19.01 -12.56
CA THR A 99 5.81 -18.25 -11.59
C THR A 99 6.52 -18.13 -10.24
N TYR A 100 7.06 -19.23 -9.70
CA TYR A 100 7.82 -19.17 -8.46
C TYR A 100 9.05 -18.27 -8.58
N LYS A 101 9.82 -18.39 -9.66
CA LYS A 101 11.02 -17.57 -9.88
C LYS A 101 10.68 -16.08 -10.00
N ALA A 102 9.62 -15.74 -10.72
CA ALA A 102 9.16 -14.37 -10.87
C ALA A 102 8.70 -13.78 -9.53
N MET A 103 7.88 -14.51 -8.77
CA MET A 103 7.38 -14.05 -7.47
C MET A 103 8.48 -13.99 -6.41
N SER A 104 9.41 -14.94 -6.40
CA SER A 104 10.57 -14.93 -5.51
C SER A 104 11.52 -13.77 -5.83
N TRP A 105 11.72 -13.45 -7.11
CA TRP A 105 12.46 -12.25 -7.51
C TRP A 105 11.76 -10.98 -7.01
N LEU A 106 10.44 -10.91 -7.19
CA LEU A 106 9.63 -9.75 -6.78
C LEU A 106 9.60 -9.59 -5.25
N ASN A 107 9.61 -10.69 -4.49
CA ASN A 107 9.71 -10.70 -3.03
C ASN A 107 10.98 -9.99 -2.52
N ASN A 108 12.06 -9.99 -3.31
CA ASN A 108 13.32 -9.31 -2.95
C ASN A 108 13.30 -7.81 -3.30
N GLN A 109 12.26 -7.30 -3.96
CA GLN A 109 12.15 -5.90 -4.40
C GLN A 109 11.33 -5.06 -3.42
N LEU A 110 11.73 -5.04 -2.14
CA LEU A 110 11.06 -4.28 -1.06
C LEU A 110 10.90 -2.78 -1.35
N TRP A 111 11.75 -2.23 -2.22
CA TRP A 111 11.67 -0.83 -2.62
C TRP A 111 10.40 -0.50 -3.41
N ILE A 112 9.78 -1.47 -4.07
CA ILE A 112 8.54 -1.26 -4.85
C ILE A 112 7.41 -0.86 -3.90
N ASP A 113 7.24 -1.59 -2.79
CA ASP A 113 6.26 -1.24 -1.76
C ASP A 113 6.49 0.17 -1.23
N ALA A 114 7.74 0.48 -0.84
CA ALA A 114 8.10 1.79 -0.32
C ALA A 114 7.84 2.92 -1.34
N ALA A 115 8.19 2.70 -2.62
CA ALA A 115 7.97 3.69 -3.68
C ALA A 115 6.48 3.96 -3.92
N LEU A 116 5.64 2.91 -3.88
CA LEU A 116 4.20 3.06 -4.08
C LEU A 116 3.49 3.65 -2.85
N ASP A 117 4.00 3.40 -1.64
CA ASP A 117 3.57 4.09 -0.43
C ASP A 117 3.88 5.59 -0.51
N ILE A 118 5.10 5.96 -0.91
CA ILE A 118 5.51 7.35 -1.14
C ILE A 118 4.62 8.00 -2.21
N LEU A 119 4.35 7.31 -3.32
CA LEU A 119 3.45 7.80 -4.36
C LEU A 119 2.03 8.02 -3.81
N SER A 120 1.53 7.11 -2.99
CA SER A 120 0.20 7.23 -2.35
C SER A 120 0.14 8.46 -1.44
N ILE A 121 1.19 8.72 -0.67
CA ILE A 121 1.32 9.95 0.14
C ILE A 121 1.20 11.18 -0.77
N PHE A 122 1.99 11.26 -1.84
CA PHE A 122 1.95 12.41 -2.75
C PHE A 122 0.57 12.62 -3.38
N VAL A 123 -0.09 11.55 -3.83
CA VAL A 123 -1.43 11.60 -4.42
C VAL A 123 -2.45 12.14 -3.42
N PHE A 124 -2.44 11.63 -2.18
CA PHE A 124 -3.34 12.09 -1.14
C PHE A 124 -3.05 13.53 -0.70
N THR A 125 -1.78 13.88 -0.49
CA THR A 125 -1.38 15.25 -0.16
C THR A 125 -1.82 16.23 -1.24
N PHE A 126 -1.66 15.88 -2.52
CA PHE A 126 -2.13 16.71 -3.62
C PHE A 126 -3.65 16.90 -3.61
N ALA A 127 -4.43 15.85 -3.30
CA ALA A 127 -5.87 15.96 -3.13
C ALA A 127 -6.26 16.92 -1.99
N ILE A 128 -5.58 16.83 -0.85
CA ILE A 128 -5.80 17.72 0.30
C ILE A 128 -5.47 19.17 -0.07
N ILE A 129 -4.32 19.42 -0.71
CA ILE A 129 -3.93 20.77 -1.13
C ILE A 129 -4.97 21.35 -2.09
N LYS A 130 -5.48 20.55 -3.03
CA LYS A 130 -6.55 21.00 -3.94
C LYS A 130 -7.82 21.37 -3.19
N ILE A 131 -8.20 20.60 -2.17
CA ILE A 131 -9.31 20.98 -1.28
C ILE A 131 -8.98 22.30 -0.59
N LEU A 132 -7.84 22.42 0.11
CA LEU A 132 -7.50 23.65 0.86
C LEU A 132 -7.53 24.92 0.00
N VAL A 133 -7.04 24.86 -1.24
CA VAL A 133 -7.07 25.98 -2.19
C VAL A 133 -8.50 26.38 -2.59
N ILE A 134 -9.46 25.46 -2.61
CA ILE A 134 -10.88 25.77 -2.90
C ILE A 134 -11.54 26.52 -1.73
N PHE A 135 -11.05 26.33 -0.50
CA PHE A 135 -11.62 26.94 0.70
C PHE A 135 -10.94 28.25 1.12
N THR A 136 -9.82 28.59 0.48
CA THR A 136 -9.10 29.86 0.68
C THR A 136 -9.59 30.88 -0.34
#